data_AF-A0A914GN93-F1
#
_entry.id   AF-A0A914GN93-F1
#
_cell.length_a   1.000
_cell.length_b   1.000
_cell.length_c   1.000
_cell.angle_alpha   90.00
_cell.angle_beta   90.00
_cell.angle_gamma   90.00
#
_symmetry.space_group_name_H-M   'P 1'
#
loop_
_entity.id
_entity.type
_entity.pdbx_description
1 polymer ?
#
loop_
_entity_poly.entity_id
_entity_poly.type
_entity_poly.pdbx_seq_one_letter_code
_entity_poly.pdbx_strand_id
1 'polypeptide(L)'
;MIWKLDKKAVKFGKFIFDNVSKFFWDVPRNLVLFIFVWPLFLIAFLQLLYNFINGNNFSFTLAICQFVLLIVLFTQFKYQLISNTEQYLSNVKIIKIKVGKEKFEEKAVTCKKYATFFEILKNSAIDRDGYVLLQRDSTHFEKILQYLKNCNVKFPYDVKTLKNISQEAIFFGLPELAQKCNIKNSIAASKNWKIKVGDQYFELKLEDIRAHEGFYNFLINCKIDENGNICIPLEETDFSKIKEYIETGDLDPKTDLETRKRISVEAQSYGLTELVEICDARKYLLSLPEINIKMADAIFPAKVDVCKKFETFYNKLKSCKIDDENCFVLHRDATNFEKIINYMETGVFEQNNHFITMDRVATEARYYGLWDLYKLCNVREYLLTDCEHINVKVGNTKYKLDSTICKKNNTFYENLKNCHRTSDGCFVVQRDEKHFDKIWNYMKSGEISLNTDVDTMREISYEAKHYGLTDLVHKCENYLKQQDRTAAAFSRSIFNKAEKQFVIATGAPIVFLEFGFLGVKDLELNDEGLKQIAKGFIDFMKVRNNKAFDDYFLITDFTIPVDKNDHKIGLSFYFNGISVADAVDIYNSTKRTQSRETLTQLISTGCLELAHSMRRSVETTKIGSRQLTILPSNDLND
;
A
#
# COMPACT_ATOMS: atom_id res chain seq x y z
N MET A 1 23.35 -99.39 -45.16
CA MET A 1 24.54 -98.52 -44.93
C MET A 1 24.27 -97.06 -45.29
N ILE A 2 23.59 -96.78 -46.42
CA ILE A 2 23.27 -95.41 -46.89
C ILE A 2 22.32 -94.65 -45.94
N TRP A 3 21.41 -95.31 -45.23
CA TRP A 3 20.52 -94.66 -44.25
C TRP A 3 21.18 -94.24 -42.92
N LYS A 4 22.38 -94.78 -42.58
CA LYS A 4 23.14 -94.38 -41.37
C LYS A 4 24.10 -93.21 -41.63
N LEU A 5 24.42 -92.90 -42.88
CA LEU A 5 25.22 -91.72 -43.26
C LEU A 5 24.40 -90.43 -43.16
N ASP A 6 23.09 -90.51 -43.28
CA ASP A 6 22.17 -89.38 -43.33
C ASP A 6 22.10 -88.59 -42.00
N LYS A 7 21.99 -89.28 -40.85
CA LYS A 7 21.99 -88.59 -39.54
C LYS A 7 23.32 -87.93 -39.17
N LYS A 8 24.46 -88.46 -39.66
CA LYS A 8 25.77 -87.84 -39.42
C LYS A 8 26.00 -86.67 -40.37
N ALA A 9 25.59 -86.78 -41.63
CA ALA A 9 25.65 -85.69 -42.61
C ALA A 9 24.72 -84.53 -42.21
N VAL A 10 23.51 -84.81 -41.72
CA VAL A 10 22.59 -83.78 -41.22
C VAL A 10 23.10 -83.12 -39.94
N LYS A 11 23.69 -83.89 -39.01
CA LYS A 11 24.35 -83.31 -37.81
C LYS A 11 25.59 -82.50 -38.17
N PHE A 12 26.37 -82.93 -39.15
CA PHE A 12 27.54 -82.21 -39.63
C PHE A 12 27.16 -80.96 -40.41
N GLY A 13 26.12 -81.02 -41.25
CA GLY A 13 25.54 -79.87 -41.93
C GLY A 13 24.96 -78.85 -40.95
N LYS A 14 24.27 -79.31 -39.89
CA LYS A 14 23.81 -78.45 -38.80
C LYS A 14 24.97 -77.86 -38.00
N PHE A 15 26.01 -78.64 -37.69
CA PHE A 15 27.21 -78.15 -37.02
C PHE A 15 27.97 -77.11 -37.86
N ILE A 16 28.13 -77.35 -39.16
CA ILE A 16 28.69 -76.37 -40.08
C ILE A 16 27.79 -75.14 -40.07
N PHE A 17 26.49 -75.25 -40.34
CA PHE A 17 25.54 -74.13 -40.37
C PHE A 17 25.53 -73.31 -39.06
N ASP A 18 25.55 -73.96 -37.89
CA ASP A 18 25.53 -73.30 -36.58
C ASP A 18 26.85 -72.57 -36.27
N ASN A 19 28.00 -73.09 -36.73
CA ASN A 19 29.30 -72.43 -36.54
C ASN A 19 29.63 -71.38 -37.60
N VAL A 20 29.22 -71.66 -38.85
CA VAL A 20 29.29 -70.77 -40.02
C VAL A 20 28.39 -69.56 -39.79
N SER A 21 27.15 -69.75 -39.33
CA SER A 21 26.26 -68.62 -39.00
C SER A 21 26.81 -67.74 -37.89
N LYS A 22 27.44 -68.31 -36.84
CA LYS A 22 28.14 -67.54 -35.80
C LYS A 22 29.30 -66.68 -36.34
N PHE A 23 30.03 -67.20 -37.31
CA PHE A 23 31.14 -66.48 -37.96
C PHE A 23 30.65 -65.33 -38.85
N PHE A 24 29.47 -65.47 -39.46
CA PHE A 24 28.94 -64.51 -40.44
C PHE A 24 28.31 -63.24 -39.87
N TRP A 25 28.04 -63.17 -38.57
CA TRP A 25 27.42 -61.97 -37.97
C TRP A 25 28.34 -60.74 -37.85
N ASP A 26 29.67 -60.91 -37.94
CA ASP A 26 30.64 -59.80 -37.83
C ASP A 26 31.24 -59.35 -39.16
N VAL A 27 31.01 -60.09 -40.24
CA VAL A 27 31.65 -59.83 -41.52
C VAL A 27 30.71 -58.97 -42.38
N PRO A 28 31.17 -57.85 -42.97
CA PRO A 28 30.33 -57.01 -43.83
C PRO A 28 29.64 -57.87 -44.89
N ARG A 29 28.32 -57.70 -45.08
CA ARG A 29 27.49 -58.52 -45.99
C ARG A 29 28.13 -58.71 -47.38
N ASN A 30 28.76 -57.67 -47.91
CA ASN A 30 29.45 -57.70 -49.20
C ASN A 30 30.70 -58.59 -49.19
N LEU A 31 31.43 -58.64 -48.08
CA LEU A 31 32.64 -59.44 -47.91
C LEU A 31 32.32 -60.93 -47.75
N VAL A 32 31.20 -61.26 -47.07
CA VAL A 32 30.67 -62.63 -47.00
C VAL A 32 30.31 -63.17 -48.38
N LEU A 33 29.58 -62.36 -49.15
CA LEU A 33 29.19 -62.70 -50.52
C LEU A 33 30.43 -62.82 -51.43
N PHE A 34 31.43 -61.94 -51.25
CA PHE A 34 32.63 -61.95 -52.07
C PHE A 34 33.61 -63.08 -51.73
N ILE A 35 33.74 -63.47 -50.45
CA ILE A 35 34.70 -64.49 -50.01
C ILE A 35 34.14 -65.90 -50.15
N PHE A 36 32.86 -66.13 -49.91
CA PHE A 36 32.32 -67.49 -49.87
C PHE A 36 31.42 -67.82 -51.06
N VAL A 37 30.63 -66.86 -51.53
CA VAL A 37 29.68 -67.11 -52.62
C VAL A 37 30.36 -66.94 -53.98
N TRP A 38 31.17 -65.89 -54.15
CA TRP A 38 31.87 -65.61 -55.40
C TRP A 38 32.82 -66.73 -55.85
N PRO A 39 33.61 -67.38 -54.97
CA PRO A 39 34.43 -68.52 -55.39
C PRO A 39 33.59 -69.73 -55.80
N LEU A 40 32.46 -69.98 -55.15
CA LEU A 40 31.54 -71.05 -55.57
C LEU A 40 30.88 -70.72 -56.92
N PHE A 41 30.54 -69.44 -57.15
CA PHE A 41 30.05 -68.94 -58.42
C PHE A 41 31.10 -69.08 -59.53
N LEU A 42 32.35 -68.72 -59.23
CA LEU A 42 33.48 -68.80 -60.15
C LEU A 42 33.81 -70.26 -60.46
N ILE A 43 33.83 -71.15 -59.47
CA ILE A 43 34.03 -72.59 -59.67
C ILE A 43 32.90 -73.17 -60.53
N ALA A 44 31.64 -72.87 -60.23
CA ALA A 44 30.50 -73.32 -61.03
C ALA A 44 30.57 -72.79 -62.47
N PHE A 45 30.96 -71.52 -62.66
CA PHE A 45 31.14 -70.90 -63.97
C PHE A 45 32.29 -71.53 -64.75
N LEU A 46 33.45 -71.75 -64.12
CA LEU A 46 34.61 -72.41 -64.72
C LEU A 46 34.30 -73.87 -65.10
N GLN A 47 33.54 -74.58 -64.27
CA GLN A 47 33.07 -75.94 -64.56
C GLN A 47 32.14 -75.96 -65.79
N LEU A 48 31.24 -74.98 -65.89
CA LEU A 48 30.32 -74.80 -67.02
C LEU A 48 31.09 -74.50 -68.32
N LEU A 49 32.10 -73.63 -68.23
CA LEU A 49 32.97 -73.26 -69.35
C LEU A 49 33.83 -74.44 -69.83
N TYR A 50 34.39 -75.23 -68.90
CA TYR A 50 35.14 -76.45 -69.19
C TYR A 50 34.30 -77.51 -69.90
N ASN A 51 33.06 -77.73 -69.43
CA ASN A 51 32.14 -78.70 -70.03
C ASN A 51 31.64 -78.27 -71.41
N PHE A 52 31.46 -76.96 -71.63
CA PHE A 52 31.10 -76.39 -72.93
C PHE A 52 32.21 -76.60 -73.96
N ILE A 53 33.46 -76.31 -73.59
CA ILE A 53 34.63 -76.47 -74.48
C ILE A 53 34.82 -77.94 -74.90
N ASN A 54 34.54 -78.90 -74.01
CA ASN A 54 34.75 -80.33 -74.26
C ASN A 54 33.56 -81.04 -74.95
N GLY A 55 32.53 -80.31 -75.41
CA GLY A 55 31.42 -80.87 -76.20
C GLY A 55 30.49 -81.84 -75.46
N ASN A 56 30.52 -81.86 -74.12
CA ASN A 56 29.75 -82.80 -73.32
C ASN A 56 28.35 -82.23 -73.03
N ASN A 57 27.43 -82.40 -73.97
CA ASN A 57 26.07 -81.82 -73.94
C ASN A 57 25.26 -82.18 -72.68
N PHE A 58 25.43 -83.38 -72.11
CA PHE A 58 24.72 -83.78 -70.88
C PHE A 58 25.22 -83.01 -69.63
N SER A 59 26.50 -82.62 -69.63
CA SER A 59 27.13 -81.93 -68.50
C SER A 59 26.85 -80.42 -68.51
N PHE A 60 26.63 -79.84 -69.70
CA PHE A 60 26.30 -78.42 -69.85
C PHE A 60 24.94 -78.06 -69.26
N THR A 61 23.90 -78.86 -69.54
CA THR A 61 22.55 -78.64 -68.98
C THR A 61 22.55 -78.74 -67.45
N LEU A 62 23.29 -79.70 -66.89
CA LEU A 62 23.42 -79.86 -65.44
C LEU A 62 24.12 -78.65 -64.80
N ALA A 63 25.14 -78.10 -65.45
CA ALA A 63 25.85 -76.92 -64.97
C ALA A 63 24.96 -75.66 -65.01
N ILE A 64 24.14 -75.47 -66.05
CA ILE A 64 23.16 -74.37 -66.10
C ILE A 64 22.14 -74.51 -64.97
N CYS A 65 21.61 -75.71 -64.73
CA CYS A 65 20.68 -75.95 -63.63
C CYS A 65 21.30 -75.63 -62.26
N GLN A 66 22.57 -76.00 -62.03
CA GLN A 66 23.30 -75.66 -60.81
C GLN A 66 23.50 -74.15 -60.66
N PHE A 67 23.81 -73.44 -61.74
CA PHE A 67 23.98 -71.99 -61.74
C PHE A 67 22.69 -71.24 -61.45
N VAL A 68 21.58 -71.63 -62.09
CA VAL A 68 20.25 -71.08 -61.82
C VAL A 68 19.82 -71.34 -60.38
N LEU A 69 20.06 -72.56 -59.86
CA LEU A 69 19.79 -72.88 -58.46
C LEU A 69 20.59 -71.98 -57.52
N LEU A 70 21.85 -71.69 -57.83
CA LEU A 70 22.70 -70.80 -57.03
C LEU A 70 22.18 -69.36 -57.03
N ILE A 71 21.70 -68.84 -58.17
CA ILE A 71 21.03 -67.53 -58.26
C ILE A 71 19.76 -67.53 -57.41
N VAL A 72 18.93 -68.56 -57.51
CA VAL A 72 17.68 -68.65 -56.71
C VAL A 72 17.99 -68.68 -55.22
N LEU A 73 18.95 -69.50 -54.79
CA LEU A 73 19.40 -69.56 -53.39
C LEU A 73 19.98 -68.23 -52.91
N PHE A 74 20.73 -67.52 -53.75
CA PHE A 74 21.25 -66.20 -53.43
C PHE A 74 20.14 -65.16 -53.26
N THR A 75 19.16 -65.17 -54.16
CA THR A 75 18.02 -64.26 -54.13
C THR A 75 17.16 -64.53 -52.90
N GLN A 76 16.94 -65.81 -52.57
CA GLN A 76 16.25 -66.23 -51.34
C GLN A 76 17.01 -65.82 -50.09
N PHE A 77 18.34 -65.99 -50.05
CA PHE A 77 19.15 -65.60 -48.90
C PHE A 77 19.13 -64.09 -48.66
N LYS A 78 19.24 -63.29 -49.73
CA LYS A 78 19.08 -61.83 -49.67
C LYS A 78 17.70 -61.44 -49.16
N TYR A 79 16.65 -62.09 -49.67
CA TYR A 79 15.27 -61.85 -49.25
C TYR A 79 15.06 -62.18 -47.76
N GLN A 80 15.60 -63.31 -47.30
CA GLN A 80 15.49 -63.76 -45.91
C GLN A 80 16.21 -62.82 -44.92
N LEU A 81 17.36 -62.27 -45.32
CA LEU A 81 18.10 -61.25 -44.55
C LEU A 81 17.34 -59.93 -44.43
N ILE A 82 16.73 -59.46 -45.52
CA ILE A 82 15.90 -58.24 -45.51
C ILE A 82 14.66 -58.47 -44.65
N SER A 83 13.99 -59.62 -44.80
CA SER A 83 12.82 -60.01 -44.02
C SER A 83 13.10 -60.05 -42.51
N ASN A 84 14.26 -60.57 -42.09
CA ASN A 84 14.66 -60.58 -40.68
C ASN A 84 14.90 -59.17 -40.12
N THR A 85 15.50 -58.28 -40.92
CA THR A 85 15.75 -56.88 -40.53
C THR A 85 14.43 -56.12 -40.39
N GLU A 86 13.51 -56.31 -41.34
CA GLU A 86 12.18 -55.71 -41.32
C GLU A 86 11.32 -56.22 -40.16
N GLN A 87 11.34 -57.53 -39.89
CA GLN A 87 10.64 -58.13 -38.75
C GLN A 87 11.18 -57.59 -37.42
N TYR A 88 12.50 -57.44 -37.29
CA TYR A 88 13.13 -56.82 -36.13
C TYR A 88 12.67 -55.36 -35.94
N LEU A 89 12.84 -54.52 -36.97
CA LEU A 89 12.48 -53.09 -36.91
C LEU A 89 10.98 -52.84 -36.73
N SER A 90 10.14 -53.79 -37.14
CA SER A 90 8.69 -53.70 -36.94
C SER A 90 8.29 -53.88 -35.47
N ASN A 91 9.03 -54.70 -34.72
CA ASN A 91 8.67 -55.12 -33.35
C ASN A 91 9.37 -54.34 -32.23
N VAL A 92 10.42 -53.57 -32.55
CA VAL A 92 11.15 -52.77 -31.55
C VAL A 92 10.48 -51.44 -31.26
N LYS A 93 10.51 -51.01 -29.99
CA LYS A 93 10.06 -49.67 -29.57
C LYS A 93 11.11 -48.58 -29.85
N ILE A 94 12.39 -48.95 -29.76
CA ILE A 94 13.55 -48.08 -29.95
C ILE A 94 14.45 -48.73 -31.01
N ILE A 95 14.87 -47.94 -31.99
CA ILE A 95 15.82 -48.35 -33.01
C ILE A 95 17.18 -47.80 -32.62
N LYS A 96 18.16 -48.69 -32.50
CA LYS A 96 19.56 -48.34 -32.28
C LYS A 96 20.22 -48.14 -33.63
N ILE A 97 20.83 -46.98 -33.86
CA ILE A 97 21.41 -46.58 -35.14
C ILE A 97 22.88 -46.24 -34.90
N LYS A 98 23.78 -46.83 -35.67
CA LYS A 98 25.21 -46.53 -35.62
C LYS A 98 25.62 -45.86 -36.93
N VAL A 99 26.10 -44.63 -36.86
CA VAL A 99 26.53 -43.84 -38.03
C VAL A 99 28.02 -43.59 -37.88
N GLY A 100 28.82 -44.16 -38.78
CA GLY A 100 30.28 -44.12 -38.64
C GLY A 100 30.74 -44.73 -37.31
N LYS A 101 31.33 -43.90 -36.43
CA LYS A 101 31.77 -44.32 -35.08
C LYS A 101 30.74 -44.04 -33.98
N GLU A 102 29.76 -43.20 -34.26
CA GLU A 102 28.79 -42.71 -33.27
C GLU A 102 27.57 -43.61 -33.17
N LYS A 103 26.98 -43.65 -31.97
CA LYS A 103 25.81 -44.47 -31.63
C LYS A 103 24.65 -43.55 -31.24
N PHE A 104 23.49 -43.82 -31.80
CA PHE A 104 22.25 -43.07 -31.58
C PHE A 104 21.10 -44.03 -31.27
N GLU A 105 20.12 -43.55 -30.53
CA GLU A 105 18.89 -44.30 -30.25
C GLU A 105 17.68 -43.40 -30.50
N GLU A 106 16.67 -43.91 -31.19
CA GLU A 106 15.47 -43.16 -31.53
C GLU A 106 14.21 -44.01 -31.42
N LYS A 107 13.06 -43.39 -31.13
CA LYS A 107 11.78 -44.11 -31.08
C LYS A 107 11.43 -44.63 -32.48
N ALA A 108 11.03 -45.90 -32.57
CA ALA A 108 10.64 -46.52 -33.84
C ALA A 108 9.48 -45.77 -34.52
N VAL A 109 8.55 -45.21 -33.73
CA VAL A 109 7.45 -44.38 -34.23
C VAL A 109 7.96 -43.14 -34.97
N THR A 110 8.98 -42.46 -34.44
CA THR A 110 9.61 -41.29 -35.06
C THR A 110 10.25 -41.64 -36.40
N CYS A 111 11.00 -42.75 -36.46
CA CYS A 111 11.65 -43.20 -37.69
C CYS A 111 10.62 -43.64 -38.75
N LYS A 112 9.57 -44.36 -38.35
CA LYS A 112 8.49 -44.85 -39.24
C LYS A 112 7.66 -43.72 -39.87
N LYS A 113 7.64 -42.53 -39.25
CA LYS A 113 6.96 -41.33 -39.81
C LYS A 113 7.52 -40.94 -41.18
N TYR A 114 8.79 -41.23 -41.46
CA TYR A 114 9.47 -40.86 -42.69
C TYR A 114 9.83 -42.12 -43.48
N ALA A 115 8.99 -42.47 -44.47
CA ALA A 115 9.04 -43.75 -45.18
C ALA A 115 10.41 -44.04 -45.80
N THR A 116 11.00 -43.07 -46.51
CA THR A 116 12.31 -43.24 -47.15
C THR A 116 13.44 -43.42 -46.13
N PHE A 117 13.43 -42.65 -45.05
CA PHE A 117 14.39 -42.83 -43.95
C PHE A 117 14.27 -44.23 -43.34
N PHE A 118 13.04 -44.69 -43.08
CA PHE A 118 12.81 -46.01 -42.52
C PHE A 118 13.20 -47.14 -43.48
N GLU A 119 12.99 -46.97 -44.79
CA GLU A 119 13.43 -47.90 -45.83
C GLU A 119 14.96 -48.04 -45.87
N ILE A 120 15.69 -46.93 -45.73
CA ILE A 120 17.16 -46.95 -45.58
C ILE A 120 17.55 -47.80 -44.37
N LEU A 121 16.86 -47.67 -43.24
CA LEU A 121 17.11 -48.50 -42.06
C LEU A 121 16.80 -49.98 -42.31
N LYS A 122 15.70 -50.32 -43.00
CA LYS A 122 15.34 -51.71 -43.36
C LYS A 122 16.39 -52.38 -44.25
N ASN A 123 16.98 -51.61 -45.15
CA ASN A 123 17.97 -52.11 -46.10
C ASN A 123 19.39 -52.16 -45.53
N SER A 124 19.60 -51.64 -44.32
CA SER A 124 20.90 -51.58 -43.66
C SER A 124 21.24 -52.88 -42.93
N ALA A 125 22.53 -53.07 -42.62
CA ALA A 125 22.98 -54.19 -41.80
C ALA A 125 22.69 -53.94 -40.32
N ILE A 126 22.47 -54.99 -39.54
CA ILE A 126 22.38 -54.92 -38.08
C ILE A 126 23.60 -55.64 -37.49
N ASP A 127 24.29 -55.03 -36.53
CA ASP A 127 25.37 -55.68 -35.79
C ASP A 127 24.85 -56.60 -34.67
N ARG A 128 25.78 -57.29 -33.99
CA ARG A 128 25.44 -58.20 -32.88
C ARG A 128 24.73 -57.52 -31.71
N ASP A 129 24.95 -56.22 -31.52
CA ASP A 129 24.37 -55.43 -30.43
C ASP A 129 22.97 -54.87 -30.81
N GLY A 130 22.50 -55.15 -32.03
CA GLY A 130 21.21 -54.69 -32.54
C GLY A 130 21.25 -53.29 -33.16
N TYR A 131 22.43 -52.72 -33.43
CA TYR A 131 22.55 -51.43 -34.10
C TYR A 131 22.42 -51.57 -35.61
N VAL A 132 21.53 -50.77 -36.19
CA VAL A 132 21.45 -50.55 -37.63
C VAL A 132 22.66 -49.74 -38.07
N LEU A 133 23.50 -50.32 -38.92
CA LEU A 133 24.77 -49.76 -39.38
C LEU A 133 24.58 -48.90 -40.62
N LEU A 134 24.84 -47.60 -40.49
CA LEU A 134 24.86 -46.63 -41.59
C LEU A 134 26.31 -46.24 -41.89
N GLN A 135 26.76 -46.53 -43.12
CA GLN A 135 28.09 -46.17 -43.61
C GLN A 135 28.14 -44.71 -44.07
N ARG A 136 27.92 -43.79 -43.13
CA ARG A 136 27.91 -42.34 -43.34
C ARG A 136 28.73 -41.63 -42.27
N ASP A 137 29.05 -40.37 -42.53
CA ASP A 137 29.67 -39.52 -41.52
C ASP A 137 28.64 -39.11 -40.45
N SER A 138 29.04 -39.15 -39.19
CA SER A 138 28.15 -38.84 -38.05
C SER A 138 28.06 -37.36 -37.74
N THR A 139 28.98 -36.52 -38.26
CA THR A 139 29.15 -35.10 -37.89
C THR A 139 27.84 -34.30 -37.89
N HIS A 140 26.92 -34.59 -38.80
CA HIS A 140 25.65 -33.86 -38.95
C HIS A 140 24.41 -34.70 -38.66
N PHE A 141 24.57 -35.96 -38.27
CA PHE A 141 23.46 -36.88 -38.08
C PHE A 141 22.53 -36.46 -36.93
N GLU A 142 23.05 -35.79 -35.91
CA GLU A 142 22.23 -35.24 -34.83
C GLU A 142 21.18 -34.24 -35.34
N LYS A 143 21.52 -33.43 -36.35
CA LYS A 143 20.59 -32.47 -36.97
C LYS A 143 19.48 -33.19 -37.73
N ILE A 144 19.80 -34.32 -38.36
CA ILE A 144 18.82 -35.21 -38.99
C ILE A 144 17.85 -35.75 -37.93
N LEU A 145 18.37 -36.28 -36.81
CA LEU A 145 17.53 -36.79 -35.73
C LEU A 145 16.65 -35.69 -35.09
N GLN A 146 17.20 -34.49 -34.87
CA GLN A 146 16.43 -33.35 -34.38
C GLN A 146 15.24 -33.06 -35.33
N TYR A 147 15.48 -33.01 -36.65
CA TYR A 147 14.42 -32.84 -37.63
C TYR A 147 13.35 -33.94 -37.55
N LEU A 148 13.77 -35.20 -37.45
CA LEU A 148 12.83 -36.32 -37.37
C LEU A 148 11.92 -36.21 -36.14
N LYS A 149 12.44 -35.73 -34.99
CA LYS A 149 11.69 -35.58 -33.74
C LYS A 149 10.63 -34.49 -33.79
N ASN A 150 10.99 -33.29 -34.23
CA ASN A 150 10.16 -32.10 -34.03
C ASN A 150 10.04 -31.19 -35.27
N CYS A 151 10.57 -31.61 -36.43
CA CYS A 151 10.65 -30.83 -37.67
C CYS A 151 11.40 -29.49 -37.51
N ASN A 152 12.16 -29.33 -36.43
CA ASN A 152 12.87 -28.11 -36.07
C ASN A 152 14.36 -28.39 -35.88
N VAL A 153 15.20 -27.69 -36.65
CA VAL A 153 16.65 -27.86 -36.62
C VAL A 153 17.27 -26.50 -36.33
N LYS A 154 18.14 -26.44 -35.32
CA LYS A 154 19.03 -25.29 -35.15
C LYS A 154 20.09 -25.34 -36.23
N PHE A 155 19.90 -24.54 -37.27
CA PHE A 155 20.81 -24.47 -38.41
C PHE A 155 22.09 -23.72 -38.03
N PRO A 156 23.26 -24.22 -38.46
CA PRO A 156 24.51 -23.48 -38.34
C PRO A 156 24.56 -22.32 -39.34
N TYR A 157 25.33 -21.28 -39.00
CA TYR A 157 25.53 -20.10 -39.87
C TYR A 157 26.52 -20.35 -41.01
N ASP A 158 27.34 -21.39 -40.89
CA ASP A 158 28.36 -21.73 -41.89
C ASP A 158 27.74 -22.39 -43.13
N VAL A 159 27.96 -21.77 -44.29
CA VAL A 159 27.53 -22.21 -45.62
C VAL A 159 27.97 -23.64 -45.92
N LYS A 160 29.22 -23.99 -45.56
CA LYS A 160 29.75 -25.33 -45.81
C LYS A 160 29.01 -26.38 -44.99
N THR A 161 28.73 -26.08 -43.73
CA THR A 161 27.97 -26.93 -42.82
C THR A 161 26.52 -27.09 -43.28
N LEU A 162 25.85 -26.02 -43.73
CA LEU A 162 24.52 -26.09 -44.32
C LEU A 162 24.46 -27.00 -45.55
N LYS A 163 25.46 -26.88 -46.44
CA LYS A 163 25.57 -27.73 -47.63
C LYS A 163 25.73 -29.21 -47.25
N ASN A 164 26.55 -29.50 -46.25
CA ASN A 164 26.73 -30.87 -45.77
C ASN A 164 25.43 -31.43 -45.15
N ILE A 165 24.73 -30.66 -44.30
CA ILE A 165 23.43 -31.07 -43.75
C ILE A 165 22.41 -31.31 -44.87
N SER A 166 22.39 -30.46 -45.90
CA SER A 166 21.52 -30.66 -47.07
C SER A 166 21.81 -31.98 -47.78
N GLN A 167 23.09 -32.33 -47.97
CA GLN A 167 23.48 -33.59 -48.62
C GLN A 167 23.06 -34.80 -47.79
N GLU A 168 23.23 -34.75 -46.45
CA GLU A 168 22.72 -35.79 -45.57
C GLU A 168 21.18 -35.89 -45.65
N ALA A 169 20.48 -34.76 -45.64
CA ALA A 169 19.02 -34.74 -45.75
C ALA A 169 18.53 -35.38 -47.06
N ILE A 170 19.19 -35.11 -48.19
CA ILE A 170 18.88 -35.76 -49.47
C ILE A 170 19.11 -37.27 -49.38
N PHE A 171 20.26 -37.69 -48.84
CA PHE A 171 20.57 -39.11 -48.67
C PHE A 171 19.50 -39.84 -47.84
N PHE A 172 19.05 -39.22 -46.75
CA PHE A 172 18.03 -39.78 -45.86
C PHE A 172 16.58 -39.63 -46.36
N GLY A 173 16.37 -39.10 -47.56
CA GLY A 173 15.04 -38.90 -48.13
C GLY A 173 14.22 -37.85 -47.40
N LEU A 174 14.85 -36.76 -46.96
CA LEU A 174 14.25 -35.63 -46.26
C LEU A 174 14.31 -34.37 -47.14
N PRO A 175 13.57 -34.31 -48.25
CA PRO A 175 13.66 -33.23 -49.24
C PRO A 175 13.31 -31.87 -48.64
N GLU A 176 12.36 -31.81 -47.71
CA GLU A 176 11.99 -30.57 -47.00
C GLU A 176 13.14 -29.99 -46.17
N LEU A 177 13.90 -30.85 -45.48
CA LEU A 177 15.08 -30.41 -44.72
C LEU A 177 16.19 -29.96 -45.66
N ALA A 178 16.42 -30.68 -46.76
CA ALA A 178 17.38 -30.30 -47.78
C ALA A 178 17.02 -28.95 -48.42
N GLN A 179 15.75 -28.75 -48.76
CA GLN A 179 15.24 -27.48 -49.28
C GLN A 179 15.45 -26.35 -48.26
N LYS A 180 15.12 -26.56 -46.98
CA LYS A 180 15.41 -25.60 -45.89
C LYS A 180 16.90 -25.24 -45.81
N CYS A 181 17.80 -26.22 -45.95
CA CYS A 181 19.24 -25.98 -45.96
C CYS A 181 19.69 -25.18 -47.19
N ASN A 182 19.22 -25.54 -48.38
CA ASN A 182 19.58 -24.88 -49.63
C ASN A 182 19.08 -23.44 -49.67
N ILE A 183 17.86 -23.20 -49.21
CA ILE A 183 17.31 -21.86 -49.11
C ILE A 183 18.10 -21.04 -48.09
N LYS A 184 18.41 -21.60 -46.91
CA LYS A 184 19.26 -20.89 -45.93
C LYS A 184 20.65 -20.60 -46.48
N ASN A 185 21.19 -21.49 -47.30
CA ASN A 185 22.46 -21.29 -47.96
C ASN A 185 22.41 -20.18 -49.03
N SER A 186 21.35 -20.14 -49.86
CA SER A 186 21.16 -19.06 -50.84
C SER A 186 20.92 -17.71 -50.17
N ILE A 187 20.18 -17.70 -49.07
CA ILE A 187 19.94 -16.52 -48.23
C ILE A 187 21.26 -16.05 -47.60
N ALA A 188 22.04 -16.94 -46.99
CA ALA A 188 23.34 -16.59 -46.41
C ALA A 188 24.36 -16.07 -47.45
N ALA A 189 24.23 -16.49 -48.71
CA ALA A 189 25.07 -16.03 -49.81
C ALA A 189 24.58 -14.74 -50.48
N SER A 190 23.29 -14.38 -50.33
CA SER A 190 22.72 -13.19 -50.94
C SER A 190 23.10 -11.92 -50.17
N LYS A 191 23.49 -10.88 -50.90
CA LYS A 191 23.73 -9.54 -50.33
C LYS A 191 22.45 -8.84 -49.91
N ASN A 192 21.34 -9.13 -50.60
CA ASN A 192 20.03 -8.52 -50.34
C ASN A 192 18.99 -9.60 -50.09
N TRP A 193 18.14 -9.41 -49.09
CA TRP A 193 17.11 -10.34 -48.70
C TRP A 193 15.74 -9.74 -49.03
N LYS A 194 14.92 -10.53 -49.73
CA LYS A 194 13.53 -10.18 -50.01
C LYS A 194 12.63 -10.76 -48.91
N ILE A 195 11.91 -9.88 -48.24
CA ILE A 195 11.08 -10.18 -47.09
C ILE A 195 9.63 -9.88 -47.47
N LYS A 196 8.76 -10.88 -47.32
CA LYS A 196 7.33 -10.75 -47.50
C LYS A 196 6.65 -10.56 -46.14
N VAL A 197 5.91 -9.47 -45.99
CA VAL A 197 5.12 -9.15 -44.79
C VAL A 197 3.68 -8.88 -45.23
N GLY A 198 2.75 -9.77 -44.86
CA GLY A 198 1.42 -9.80 -45.48
C GLY A 198 1.51 -9.95 -47.00
N ASP A 199 0.92 -9.00 -47.73
CA ASP A 199 0.94 -8.94 -49.20
C ASP A 199 2.06 -8.05 -49.77
N GLN A 200 2.86 -7.42 -48.90
CA GLN A 200 3.92 -6.50 -49.29
C GLN A 200 5.29 -7.18 -49.32
N TYR A 201 6.17 -6.67 -50.19
CA TYR A 201 7.54 -7.15 -50.33
C TYR A 201 8.51 -6.02 -50.04
N PHE A 202 9.53 -6.32 -49.24
CA PHE A 202 10.59 -5.43 -48.84
C PHE A 202 11.93 -6.04 -49.20
N GLU A 203 12.90 -5.20 -49.56
CA GLU A 203 14.28 -5.61 -49.80
C GLU A 203 15.17 -4.95 -48.75
N LEU A 204 15.97 -5.75 -48.04
CA LEU A 204 16.92 -5.29 -47.02
C LEU A 204 18.31 -5.83 -47.34
N LYS A 205 19.37 -5.05 -47.06
CA LYS A 205 20.74 -5.54 -47.21
C LYS A 205 21.11 -6.41 -46.02
N LEU A 206 21.90 -7.45 -46.27
CA LEU A 206 22.38 -8.37 -45.24
C LEU A 206 23.24 -7.65 -44.19
N GLU A 207 23.98 -6.61 -44.59
CA GLU A 207 24.81 -5.80 -43.69
C GLU A 207 23.95 -5.10 -42.64
N ASP A 208 22.87 -4.44 -43.06
CA ASP A 208 21.91 -3.74 -42.19
C ASP A 208 21.19 -4.73 -41.25
N ILE A 209 20.75 -5.89 -41.79
CA ILE A 209 20.13 -6.94 -40.96
C ILE A 209 21.11 -7.46 -39.88
N ARG A 210 22.38 -7.66 -40.24
CA ARG A 210 23.40 -8.19 -39.31
C ARG A 210 23.79 -7.21 -38.22
N ALA A 211 23.59 -5.91 -38.41
CA ALA A 211 23.74 -4.93 -37.35
C ALA A 211 22.74 -5.20 -36.20
N HIS A 212 21.64 -5.89 -36.47
CA HIS A 212 20.61 -6.24 -35.50
C HIS A 212 20.49 -7.76 -35.32
N GLU A 213 21.32 -8.33 -34.44
CA GLU A 213 21.44 -9.78 -34.23
C GLU A 213 20.09 -10.47 -33.93
N GLY A 214 19.23 -9.84 -33.12
CA GLY A 214 17.90 -10.36 -32.79
C GLY A 214 17.03 -10.54 -34.03
N PHE A 215 17.00 -9.53 -34.91
CA PHE A 215 16.22 -9.55 -36.14
C PHE A 215 16.78 -10.54 -37.17
N TYR A 216 18.11 -10.60 -37.30
CA TYR A 216 18.76 -11.62 -38.13
C TYR A 216 18.36 -13.04 -37.72
N ASN A 217 18.41 -13.33 -36.41
CA ASN A 217 18.03 -14.64 -35.87
C ASN A 217 16.55 -14.94 -36.04
N PHE A 218 15.68 -13.92 -35.92
CA PHE A 218 14.26 -14.05 -36.22
C PHE A 218 14.04 -14.46 -37.69
N LEU A 219 14.58 -13.68 -38.64
CA LEU A 219 14.40 -13.89 -40.08
C LEU A 219 14.90 -15.26 -40.54
N ILE A 220 16.02 -15.75 -40.00
CA ILE A 220 16.54 -17.07 -40.35
C ILE A 220 15.52 -18.16 -40.03
N ASN A 221 14.70 -17.99 -39.00
CA ASN A 221 13.73 -19.01 -38.57
C ASN A 221 12.35 -18.86 -39.23
N CYS A 222 12.14 -17.80 -40.00
CA CYS A 222 10.91 -17.59 -40.76
C CYS A 222 10.74 -18.64 -41.87
N LYS A 223 9.48 -18.82 -42.30
CA LYS A 223 9.16 -19.64 -43.46
C LYS A 223 9.67 -18.94 -44.72
N ILE A 224 9.99 -19.73 -45.75
CA ILE A 224 10.30 -19.20 -47.07
C ILE A 224 9.21 -19.65 -48.04
N ASP A 225 8.75 -18.73 -48.90
CA ASP A 225 7.80 -19.07 -49.96
C ASP A 225 8.46 -19.82 -51.13
N GLU A 226 7.64 -20.22 -52.10
CA GLU A 226 8.08 -20.91 -53.32
C GLU A 226 9.07 -20.10 -54.18
N ASN A 227 9.08 -18.78 -54.02
CA ASN A 227 9.94 -17.85 -54.76
C ASN A 227 11.26 -17.55 -54.01
N GLY A 228 11.46 -18.14 -52.83
CA GLY A 228 12.67 -17.91 -52.03
C GLY A 228 12.63 -16.67 -51.14
N ASN A 229 11.47 -16.01 -51.00
CA ASN A 229 11.32 -14.84 -50.12
C ASN A 229 11.03 -15.26 -48.69
N ILE A 230 11.58 -14.52 -47.73
CA ILE A 230 11.39 -14.79 -46.30
C ILE A 230 10.02 -14.23 -45.88
N CYS A 231 9.12 -15.10 -45.43
CA CYS A 231 7.77 -14.73 -45.02
C CYS A 231 7.68 -14.52 -43.52
N ILE A 232 7.38 -13.28 -43.13
CA ILE A 232 7.07 -12.93 -41.75
C ILE A 232 5.57 -13.19 -41.49
N PRO A 233 5.21 -13.90 -40.40
CA PRO A 233 3.84 -14.33 -40.15
C PRO A 233 2.89 -13.24 -39.59
N LEU A 234 3.23 -11.96 -39.71
CA LEU A 234 2.46 -10.85 -39.11
C LEU A 234 1.67 -10.08 -40.16
N GLU A 235 0.44 -9.71 -39.80
CA GLU A 235 -0.49 -8.95 -40.65
C GLU A 235 -0.47 -7.44 -40.38
N GLU A 236 0.17 -6.98 -39.30
CA GLU A 236 0.27 -5.56 -38.96
C GLU A 236 1.47 -4.91 -39.69
N THR A 237 1.22 -3.80 -40.38
CA THR A 237 2.08 -3.29 -41.47
C THR A 237 2.73 -1.94 -41.15
N ASP A 238 3.33 -1.81 -39.96
CA ASP A 238 4.28 -0.72 -39.68
C ASP A 238 5.74 -1.09 -40.06
N PHE A 239 5.93 -2.25 -40.70
CA PHE A 239 7.22 -2.76 -41.17
C PHE A 239 8.01 -1.78 -42.04
N SER A 240 7.36 -0.89 -42.78
CA SER A 240 8.06 0.14 -43.57
C SER A 240 8.94 1.05 -42.68
N LYS A 241 8.45 1.40 -41.49
CA LYS A 241 9.19 2.22 -40.51
C LYS A 241 10.25 1.40 -39.78
N ILE A 242 9.97 0.12 -39.53
CA ILE A 242 10.97 -0.81 -38.97
C ILE A 242 12.13 -1.03 -39.96
N LYS A 243 11.81 -1.14 -41.25
CA LYS A 243 12.79 -1.20 -42.33
C LYS A 243 13.66 0.06 -42.35
N GLU A 244 13.05 1.24 -42.29
CA GLU A 244 13.79 2.51 -42.21
C GLU A 244 14.73 2.54 -41.00
N TYR A 245 14.27 2.08 -39.83
CA TYR A 245 15.11 1.93 -38.64
C TYR A 245 16.28 0.97 -38.87
N ILE A 246 16.04 -0.19 -39.47
CA ILE A 246 17.11 -1.17 -39.75
C ILE A 246 18.17 -0.58 -40.69
N GLU A 247 17.76 0.23 -41.67
CA GLU A 247 18.65 0.84 -42.66
C GLU A 247 19.42 2.06 -42.12
N THR A 248 18.82 2.83 -41.21
CA THR A 248 19.36 4.12 -40.76
C THR A 248 19.87 4.11 -39.32
N GLY A 249 19.38 3.19 -38.50
CA GLY A 249 19.56 3.17 -37.05
C GLY A 249 18.61 4.09 -36.27
N ASP A 250 17.76 4.85 -36.97
CA ASP A 250 16.88 5.86 -36.37
C ASP A 250 15.41 5.66 -36.78
N LEU A 251 14.49 5.99 -35.89
CA LEU A 251 13.06 6.04 -36.18
C LEU A 251 12.62 7.49 -36.36
N ASP A 252 11.86 7.80 -37.42
CA ASP A 252 11.39 9.16 -37.69
C ASP A 252 10.79 9.81 -36.42
N PRO A 253 11.36 10.93 -35.93
CA PRO A 253 10.87 11.61 -34.73
C PRO A 253 9.41 12.06 -34.86
N LYS A 254 8.88 12.25 -36.08
CA LYS A 254 7.48 12.60 -36.34
C LYS A 254 6.52 11.42 -36.20
N THR A 255 7.02 10.21 -35.98
CA THR A 255 6.16 9.03 -35.74
C THR A 255 5.34 9.23 -34.48
N ASP A 256 4.01 9.24 -34.65
CA ASP A 256 3.06 9.40 -33.57
C ASP A 256 3.12 8.23 -32.57
N LEU A 257 2.56 8.46 -31.39
CA LEU A 257 2.68 7.54 -30.27
C LEU A 257 1.91 6.22 -30.49
N GLU A 258 0.76 6.25 -31.16
CA GLU A 258 0.01 5.03 -31.46
C GLU A 258 0.77 4.15 -32.44
N THR A 259 1.39 4.76 -33.46
CA THR A 259 2.28 4.03 -34.35
C THR A 259 3.52 3.51 -33.62
N ARG A 260 4.13 4.29 -32.71
CA ARG A 260 5.25 3.79 -31.88
C ARG A 260 4.85 2.58 -31.04
N LYS A 261 3.65 2.56 -30.46
CA LYS A 261 3.14 1.40 -29.70
C LYS A 261 3.03 0.15 -30.58
N ARG A 262 2.44 0.27 -31.79
CA ARG A 262 2.36 -0.84 -32.75
C ARG A 262 3.75 -1.32 -33.19
N ILE A 263 4.63 -0.39 -33.56
CA ILE A 263 6.04 -0.69 -33.89
C ILE A 263 6.72 -1.40 -32.72
N SER A 264 6.50 -0.98 -31.47
CA SER A 264 7.12 -1.61 -30.31
C SER A 264 6.72 -3.07 -30.17
N VAL A 265 5.44 -3.40 -30.38
CA VAL A 265 4.94 -4.78 -30.30
C VAL A 265 5.56 -5.63 -31.42
N GLU A 266 5.59 -5.07 -32.63
CA GLU A 266 6.15 -5.73 -33.81
C GLU A 266 7.68 -5.95 -33.65
N ALA A 267 8.42 -4.91 -33.26
CA ALA A 267 9.84 -4.93 -32.96
C ALA A 267 10.20 -5.93 -31.86
N GLN A 268 9.36 -6.07 -30.82
CA GLN A 268 9.54 -7.08 -29.78
C GLN A 268 9.45 -8.50 -30.36
N SER A 269 8.49 -8.75 -31.25
CA SER A 269 8.36 -10.06 -31.92
C SER A 269 9.57 -10.41 -32.81
N TYR A 270 10.24 -9.37 -33.31
CA TYR A 270 11.43 -9.43 -34.15
C TYR A 270 12.74 -9.51 -33.37
N GLY A 271 12.70 -9.35 -32.04
CA GLY A 271 13.91 -9.29 -31.21
C GLY A 271 14.72 -7.99 -31.40
N LEU A 272 14.09 -6.91 -31.86
CA LEU A 272 14.68 -5.58 -32.00
C LEU A 272 14.58 -4.79 -30.67
N THR A 273 15.34 -5.19 -29.66
CA THR A 273 15.24 -4.63 -28.30
C THR A 273 15.53 -3.13 -28.24
N GLU A 274 16.47 -2.64 -29.04
CA GLU A 274 16.81 -1.21 -29.10
C GLU A 274 15.66 -0.38 -29.67
N LEU A 275 14.98 -0.86 -30.72
CA LEU A 275 13.81 -0.19 -31.28
C LEU A 275 12.64 -0.18 -30.29
N VAL A 276 12.43 -1.28 -29.55
CA VAL A 276 11.44 -1.33 -28.46
C VAL A 276 11.72 -0.23 -27.44
N GLU A 277 12.99 -0.01 -27.08
CA GLU A 277 13.38 1.07 -26.19
C GLU A 277 13.16 2.47 -26.76
N ILE A 278 13.37 2.67 -28.07
CA ILE A 278 13.10 3.94 -28.76
C ILE A 278 11.59 4.23 -28.84
N CYS A 279 10.79 3.17 -28.99
CA CYS A 279 9.34 3.23 -29.01
C CYS A 279 8.70 3.33 -27.63
N ASP A 280 9.49 3.31 -26.54
CA ASP A 280 8.99 3.49 -25.18
C ASP A 280 8.20 4.80 -25.09
N ALA A 281 6.89 4.66 -24.90
CA ALA A 281 5.93 5.75 -24.81
C ALA A 281 6.37 6.81 -23.81
N ARG A 282 6.98 6.40 -22.69
CA ARG A 282 7.47 7.30 -21.66
C ARG A 282 8.65 8.11 -22.15
N LYS A 283 9.65 7.47 -22.78
CA LYS A 283 10.83 8.18 -23.30
C LYS A 283 10.41 9.18 -24.37
N TYR A 284 9.48 8.80 -25.24
CA TYR A 284 8.91 9.70 -26.26
C TYR A 284 8.15 10.88 -25.64
N LEU A 285 7.21 10.63 -24.72
CA LEU A 285 6.45 11.71 -24.11
C LEU A 285 7.36 12.67 -23.33
N LEU A 286 8.38 12.17 -22.63
CA LEU A 286 9.36 13.00 -21.94
C LEU A 286 10.35 13.72 -22.88
N SER A 287 10.34 13.46 -24.19
CA SER A 287 11.09 14.24 -25.19
C SER A 287 10.27 15.35 -25.84
N LEU A 288 8.94 15.35 -25.67
CA LEU A 288 8.06 16.42 -26.13
C LEU A 288 8.29 17.73 -25.35
N PRO A 289 7.99 18.90 -25.93
CA PRO A 289 8.07 20.17 -25.21
C PRO A 289 7.03 20.27 -24.08
N GLU A 290 5.87 19.64 -24.27
CA GLU A 290 4.73 19.68 -23.37
C GLU A 290 4.13 18.27 -23.21
N ILE A 291 3.70 17.95 -21.99
CA ILE A 291 3.10 16.66 -21.63
C ILE A 291 1.80 16.89 -20.86
N ASN A 292 0.90 15.91 -20.92
CA ASN A 292 -0.33 15.90 -20.14
C ASN A 292 -0.18 15.03 -18.90
N ILE A 293 -0.58 15.56 -17.76
CA ILE A 293 -0.55 14.88 -16.46
C ILE A 293 -1.97 14.72 -15.99
N LYS A 294 -2.42 13.49 -15.77
CA LYS A 294 -3.78 13.17 -15.33
C LYS A 294 -3.80 12.90 -13.83
N MET A 295 -4.70 13.58 -13.13
CA MET A 295 -4.98 13.38 -11.71
C MET A 295 -6.48 13.25 -11.52
N ALA A 296 -6.92 12.10 -11.00
CA ALA A 296 -8.34 11.73 -11.02
C ALA A 296 -8.92 11.91 -12.44
N ASP A 297 -9.93 12.78 -12.61
CA ASP A 297 -10.60 13.03 -13.88
C ASP A 297 -10.12 14.33 -14.58
N ALA A 298 -9.08 14.99 -14.05
CA ALA A 298 -8.55 16.24 -14.61
C ALA A 298 -7.21 16.02 -15.32
N ILE A 299 -7.00 16.74 -16.42
CA ILE A 299 -5.78 16.72 -17.22
C ILE A 299 -5.10 18.08 -17.13
N PHE A 300 -3.80 18.08 -16.83
CA PHE A 300 -2.98 19.27 -16.67
C PHE A 300 -1.83 19.25 -17.68
N PRO A 301 -1.80 20.20 -18.64
CA PRO A 301 -0.64 20.38 -19.50
C PRO A 301 0.54 20.91 -18.68
N ALA A 302 1.74 20.44 -18.96
CA ALA A 302 2.96 20.89 -18.30
C ALA A 302 4.16 20.87 -19.26
N LYS A 303 4.97 21.93 -19.23
CA LYS A 303 6.22 22.00 -20.00
C LYS A 303 7.27 21.06 -19.41
N VAL A 304 7.82 20.17 -20.23
CA VAL A 304 8.78 19.15 -19.77
C VAL A 304 10.03 19.79 -19.17
N ASP A 305 10.53 20.89 -19.75
CA ASP A 305 11.70 21.59 -19.23
C ASP A 305 11.45 22.27 -17.89
N VAL A 306 10.20 22.64 -17.58
CA VAL A 306 9.81 23.09 -16.25
C VAL A 306 9.82 21.92 -15.28
N CYS A 307 9.23 20.78 -15.64
CA CYS A 307 9.22 19.58 -14.82
C CYS A 307 10.64 19.10 -14.45
N LYS A 308 11.59 19.15 -15.41
CA LYS A 308 13.00 18.77 -15.20
C LYS A 308 13.72 19.59 -14.13
N LYS A 309 13.33 20.85 -13.90
CA LYS A 309 13.90 21.70 -12.84
C LYS A 309 13.61 21.16 -11.43
N PHE A 310 12.55 20.36 -11.29
CA PHE A 310 12.10 19.79 -10.03
C PHE A 310 12.33 18.28 -10.02
N GLU A 311 13.56 17.88 -9.66
CA GLU A 311 14.04 16.50 -9.79
C GLU A 311 13.11 15.45 -9.15
N THR A 312 12.60 15.72 -7.95
CA THR A 312 11.68 14.78 -7.25
C THR A 312 10.37 14.60 -8.02
N PHE A 313 9.82 15.67 -8.58
CA PHE A 313 8.62 15.62 -9.40
C PHE A 313 8.89 14.88 -10.72
N TYR A 314 9.99 15.21 -11.40
CA TYR A 314 10.38 14.57 -12.66
C TYR A 314 10.64 13.07 -12.51
N ASN A 315 11.27 12.64 -11.42
CA ASN A 315 11.49 11.23 -11.12
C ASN A 315 10.17 10.48 -10.86
N LYS A 316 9.16 11.15 -10.28
CA LYS A 316 7.80 10.57 -10.15
C LYS A 316 7.18 10.35 -11.53
N LEU A 317 7.26 11.32 -12.44
CA LEU A 317 6.79 11.18 -13.81
C LEU A 317 7.48 10.01 -14.55
N LYS A 318 8.78 9.82 -14.35
CA LYS A 318 9.52 8.67 -14.90
C LYS A 318 9.03 7.31 -14.40
N SER A 319 8.40 7.28 -13.23
CA SER A 319 7.95 6.03 -12.59
C SER A 319 6.46 5.76 -12.73
N CYS A 320 5.64 6.77 -13.07
CA CYS A 320 4.19 6.62 -13.08
C CYS A 320 3.66 5.96 -14.36
N LYS A 321 2.44 5.44 -14.29
CA LYS A 321 1.78 4.80 -15.44
C LYS A 321 1.37 5.85 -16.47
N ILE A 322 1.31 5.42 -17.72
CA ILE A 322 0.79 6.20 -18.84
C ILE A 322 -0.50 5.52 -19.25
N ASP A 323 -1.59 6.28 -19.36
CA ASP A 323 -2.89 5.73 -19.79
C ASP A 323 -3.04 5.73 -21.32
N ASP A 324 -4.20 5.26 -21.78
CA ASP A 324 -4.52 5.15 -23.21
C ASP A 324 -4.68 6.54 -23.88
N GLU A 325 -4.91 7.59 -23.09
CA GLU A 325 -4.92 9.00 -23.53
C GLU A 325 -3.52 9.63 -23.55
N ASN A 326 -2.47 8.82 -23.35
CA ASN A 326 -1.08 9.23 -23.34
C ASN A 326 -0.75 10.27 -22.25
N CYS A 327 -1.49 10.22 -21.13
CA CYS A 327 -1.28 11.08 -19.98
C CYS A 327 -0.46 10.35 -18.90
N PHE A 328 0.42 11.08 -18.23
CA PHE A 328 1.09 10.60 -17.02
C PHE A 328 0.10 10.56 -15.87
N VAL A 329 -0.26 9.38 -15.37
CA VAL A 329 -1.27 9.22 -14.33
C VAL A 329 -0.64 9.31 -12.94
N LEU A 330 -1.03 10.32 -12.17
CA LEU A 330 -0.67 10.48 -10.77
C LEU A 330 -1.92 10.29 -9.91
N HIS A 331 -1.90 9.27 -9.04
CA HIS A 331 -3.02 8.93 -8.16
C HIS A 331 -3.11 9.91 -6.96
N ARG A 332 -3.49 11.16 -7.25
CA ARG A 332 -3.59 12.28 -6.29
C ARG A 332 -4.83 13.12 -6.56
N ASP A 333 -5.18 13.97 -5.60
CA ASP A 333 -6.30 14.91 -5.73
C ASP A 333 -5.93 16.07 -6.67
N ALA A 334 -6.76 16.29 -7.69
CA ALA A 334 -6.59 17.35 -8.68
C ALA A 334 -6.84 18.75 -8.13
N THR A 335 -7.60 18.88 -7.03
CA THR A 335 -8.17 20.16 -6.53
C THR A 335 -7.13 21.27 -6.36
N ASN A 336 -5.89 20.94 -6.03
CA ASN A 336 -4.83 21.91 -5.77
C ASN A 336 -3.66 21.84 -6.77
N PHE A 337 -3.73 20.93 -7.75
CA PHE A 337 -2.59 20.67 -8.62
C PHE A 337 -2.35 21.78 -9.64
N GLU A 338 -3.39 22.48 -10.08
CA GLU A 338 -3.25 23.69 -10.92
C GLU A 338 -2.32 24.73 -10.28
N LYS A 339 -2.43 24.91 -8.96
CA LYS A 339 -1.57 25.84 -8.20
C LYS A 339 -0.12 25.37 -8.14
N ILE A 340 0.08 24.05 -8.11
CA ILE A 340 1.41 23.43 -8.15
C ILE A 340 2.05 23.70 -9.52
N ILE A 341 1.33 23.43 -10.62
CA ILE A 341 1.82 23.67 -11.98
C ILE A 341 2.10 25.17 -12.21
N ASN A 342 1.16 26.05 -11.86
CA ASN A 342 1.36 27.50 -11.99
C ASN A 342 2.59 27.99 -11.22
N TYR A 343 2.82 27.49 -10.00
CA TYR A 343 4.04 27.80 -9.26
C TYR A 343 5.30 27.27 -9.95
N MET A 344 5.29 26.03 -10.45
CA MET A 344 6.44 25.47 -11.17
C MET A 344 6.79 26.29 -12.42
N GLU A 345 5.78 26.80 -13.14
CA GLU A 345 5.97 27.58 -14.35
C GLU A 345 6.41 29.02 -14.09
N THR A 346 5.80 29.69 -13.10
CA THR A 346 5.99 31.13 -12.86
C THR A 346 6.94 31.45 -11.72
N GLY A 347 7.17 30.51 -10.80
CA GLY A 347 7.83 30.73 -9.52
C GLY A 347 7.01 31.55 -8.51
N VAL A 348 5.78 31.95 -8.86
CA VAL A 348 4.92 32.79 -8.04
C VAL A 348 3.77 31.97 -7.47
N PHE A 349 3.51 32.10 -6.17
CA PHE A 349 2.37 31.48 -5.51
C PHE A 349 1.43 32.57 -4.97
N GLU A 350 0.24 32.69 -5.55
CA GLU A 350 -0.78 33.63 -5.08
C GLU A 350 -1.46 33.12 -3.80
N GLN A 351 -1.18 33.79 -2.69
CA GLN A 351 -1.67 33.43 -1.35
C GLN A 351 -3.16 33.77 -1.10
N ASN A 352 -3.93 34.15 -2.12
CA ASN A 352 -5.30 34.66 -1.99
C ASN A 352 -6.35 33.61 -1.54
N ASN A 353 -5.93 32.44 -1.05
CA ASN A 353 -6.78 31.30 -0.76
C ASN A 353 -6.95 31.05 0.75
N HIS A 354 -8.11 30.55 1.14
CA HIS A 354 -8.42 30.10 2.50
C HIS A 354 -7.34 29.18 3.09
N PHE A 355 -7.13 29.25 4.41
CA PHE A 355 -6.15 28.44 5.16
C PHE A 355 -6.16 26.94 4.84
N ILE A 356 -7.36 26.36 4.69
CA ILE A 356 -7.56 24.94 4.37
C ILE A 356 -6.88 24.59 3.03
N THR A 357 -6.94 25.51 2.07
CA THR A 357 -6.32 25.36 0.76
C THR A 357 -4.79 25.43 0.86
N MET A 358 -4.23 26.28 1.73
CA MET A 358 -2.78 26.35 1.91
C MET A 358 -2.18 25.08 2.54
N ASP A 359 -2.86 24.46 3.53
CA ASP A 359 -2.39 23.21 4.15
C ASP A 359 -2.42 22.04 3.14
N ARG A 360 -3.43 22.00 2.27
CA ARG A 360 -3.51 21.04 1.16
C ARG A 360 -2.42 21.27 0.11
N VAL A 361 -2.20 22.50 -0.31
CA VAL A 361 -1.11 22.85 -1.24
C VAL A 361 0.25 22.51 -0.63
N ALA A 362 0.48 22.79 0.67
CA ALA A 362 1.70 22.41 1.36
C ALA A 362 1.91 20.89 1.35
N THR A 363 0.85 20.12 1.58
CA THR A 363 0.89 18.65 1.53
C THR A 363 1.30 18.14 0.15
N GLU A 364 0.70 18.69 -0.91
CA GLU A 364 1.08 18.36 -2.30
C GLU A 364 2.51 18.80 -2.63
N ALA A 365 2.89 20.03 -2.27
CA ALA A 365 4.24 20.56 -2.49
C ALA A 365 5.29 19.66 -1.83
N ARG A 366 5.06 19.21 -0.58
CA ARG A 366 5.92 18.24 0.09
C ARG A 366 5.96 16.90 -0.65
N TYR A 367 4.83 16.39 -1.11
CA TYR A 367 4.76 15.13 -1.85
C TYR A 367 5.57 15.19 -3.15
N TYR A 368 5.56 16.32 -3.85
CA TYR A 368 6.30 16.54 -5.10
C TYR A 368 7.75 17.02 -4.91
N GLY A 369 8.19 17.27 -3.66
CA GLY A 369 9.53 17.76 -3.35
C GLY A 369 9.75 19.24 -3.69
N LEU A 370 8.68 20.03 -3.76
CA LEU A 370 8.70 21.47 -4.00
C LEU A 370 8.90 22.22 -2.68
N TRP A 371 10.11 22.14 -2.12
CA TRP A 371 10.39 22.62 -0.77
C TRP A 371 10.17 24.12 -0.56
N ASP A 372 10.43 24.94 -1.57
CA ASP A 372 10.23 26.39 -1.47
C ASP A 372 8.74 26.73 -1.43
N LEU A 373 7.93 26.08 -2.25
CA LEU A 373 6.47 26.18 -2.17
C LEU A 373 5.94 25.62 -0.84
N TYR A 374 6.47 24.49 -0.38
CA TYR A 374 6.11 23.93 0.91
C TYR A 374 6.36 24.93 2.05
N LYS A 375 7.50 25.63 2.06
CA LYS A 375 7.79 26.68 3.06
C LYS A 375 6.82 27.85 2.95
N LEU A 376 6.49 28.30 1.74
CA LEU A 376 5.52 29.38 1.50
C LEU A 376 4.10 29.01 1.94
N CYS A 377 3.72 27.74 1.78
CA CYS A 377 2.37 27.25 2.09
C CYS A 377 2.24 26.69 3.52
N ASN A 378 3.34 26.31 4.17
CA ASN A 378 3.32 25.76 5.52
C ASN A 378 3.19 26.88 6.57
N VAL A 379 2.01 27.48 6.59
CA VAL A 379 1.62 28.59 7.46
C VAL A 379 1.61 28.22 8.96
N ARG A 380 1.83 26.94 9.31
CA ARG A 380 1.95 26.51 10.71
C ARG A 380 3.17 27.12 11.39
N GLU A 381 4.25 27.40 10.65
CA GLU A 381 5.49 27.96 11.18
C GLU A 381 5.55 29.50 11.07
N TYR A 382 4.91 30.08 10.05
CA TYR A 382 5.02 31.52 9.72
C TYR A 382 4.05 32.46 10.46
N LEU A 383 2.79 32.06 10.73
CA LEU A 383 1.84 32.99 11.36
C LEU A 383 1.94 33.10 12.87
N LEU A 384 2.60 32.17 13.52
CA LEU A 384 2.86 32.32 14.94
C LEU A 384 4.09 33.20 15.19
N THR A 385 5.00 33.33 14.23
CA THR A 385 6.27 34.06 14.39
C THR A 385 6.14 35.56 14.10
N ASP A 386 5.34 35.99 13.12
CA ASP A 386 5.30 37.42 12.68
C ASP A 386 3.97 38.17 12.85
N CYS A 387 2.92 37.56 13.41
CA CYS A 387 1.67 38.29 13.67
C CYS A 387 1.70 39.06 14.99
N GLU A 388 1.19 40.29 15.02
CA GLU A 388 0.96 41.05 16.27
C GLU A 388 -0.13 40.37 17.13
N HIS A 389 -1.12 39.76 16.48
CA HIS A 389 -2.24 39.11 17.14
C HIS A 389 -2.56 37.72 16.59
N ILE A 390 -3.03 36.83 17.47
CA ILE A 390 -3.47 35.46 17.17
C ILE A 390 -4.97 35.37 17.42
N ASN A 391 -5.75 34.99 16.41
CA ASN A 391 -7.19 34.75 16.58
C ASN A 391 -7.44 33.33 17.08
N VAL A 392 -8.11 33.19 18.23
CA VAL A 392 -8.43 31.91 18.85
C VAL A 392 -9.94 31.83 19.08
N LYS A 393 -10.56 30.74 18.68
CA LYS A 393 -11.96 30.43 18.97
C LYS A 393 -12.00 29.42 20.12
N VAL A 394 -12.55 29.83 21.26
CA VAL A 394 -12.76 28.96 22.43
C VAL A 394 -14.27 28.78 22.57
N GLY A 395 -14.74 27.55 22.46
CA GLY A 395 -16.16 27.24 22.37
C GLY A 395 -16.85 28.01 21.23
N ASN A 396 -17.82 28.87 21.55
CA ASN A 396 -18.50 29.70 20.54
C ASN A 396 -17.92 31.11 20.39
N THR A 397 -16.96 31.49 21.23
CA THR A 397 -16.44 32.86 21.30
C THR A 397 -15.10 33.00 20.59
N LYS A 398 -14.93 34.09 19.82
CA LYS A 398 -13.66 34.43 19.16
C LYS A 398 -12.90 35.47 19.96
N TYR A 399 -11.63 35.21 20.20
CA TYR A 399 -10.70 36.05 20.93
C TYR A 399 -9.56 36.49 20.01
N LYS A 400 -9.16 37.75 20.12
CA LYS A 400 -7.97 38.31 19.48
C LYS A 400 -6.88 38.45 20.55
N LEU A 401 -5.92 37.52 20.55
CA LEU A 401 -4.86 37.43 21.55
C LEU A 401 -3.61 38.14 21.06
N ASP A 402 -2.80 38.67 21.98
CA ASP A 402 -1.48 39.23 21.67
C ASP A 402 -0.48 38.09 21.50
N SER A 403 0.23 38.06 20.36
CA SER A 403 1.12 36.95 20.04
C SER A 403 2.33 36.88 20.97
N THR A 404 2.81 38.01 21.49
CA THR A 404 3.97 38.08 22.39
C THR A 404 3.65 37.42 23.73
N ILE A 405 2.41 37.60 24.20
CA ILE A 405 1.91 37.00 25.44
C ILE A 405 1.74 35.49 25.27
N CYS A 406 1.17 35.06 24.14
CA CYS A 406 1.06 33.64 23.83
C CYS A 406 2.45 32.96 23.78
N LYS A 407 3.43 33.57 23.09
CA LYS A 407 4.81 33.04 22.97
C LYS A 407 5.55 32.94 24.31
N LYS A 408 5.33 33.88 25.23
CA LYS A 408 5.92 33.83 26.58
C LYS A 408 5.47 32.59 27.35
N ASN A 409 4.28 32.07 27.05
CA ASN A 409 3.77 30.84 27.62
C ASN A 409 3.98 29.66 26.66
N ASN A 410 5.15 29.01 26.77
CA ASN A 410 5.55 27.94 25.85
C ASN A 410 4.50 26.82 25.76
N THR A 411 3.90 26.42 26.88
CA THR A 411 2.90 25.34 26.92
C THR A 411 1.62 25.72 26.18
N PHE A 412 1.09 26.93 26.41
CA PHE A 412 -0.09 27.42 25.69
C PHE A 412 0.18 27.55 24.18
N TYR A 413 1.35 28.08 23.82
CA TYR A 413 1.77 28.26 22.45
C TYR A 413 1.94 26.94 21.68
N GLU A 414 2.59 25.94 22.29
CA GLU A 414 2.72 24.60 21.70
C GLU A 414 1.37 23.89 21.56
N ASN A 415 0.46 24.07 22.52
CA ASN A 415 -0.89 23.54 22.41
C ASN A 415 -1.65 24.18 21.24
N LEU A 416 -1.53 25.49 21.03
CA LEU A 416 -2.13 26.17 19.89
C LEU A 416 -1.62 25.66 18.54
N LYS A 417 -0.33 25.31 18.41
CA LYS A 417 0.24 24.74 17.17
C LYS A 417 -0.46 23.44 16.74
N ASN A 418 -1.02 22.71 17.70
CA ASN A 418 -1.67 21.42 17.49
C ASN A 418 -3.20 21.53 17.34
N CYS A 419 -3.78 22.73 17.51
CA CYS A 419 -5.21 22.94 17.34
C CYS A 419 -5.65 22.93 15.87
N HIS A 420 -6.89 22.51 15.61
CA HIS A 420 -7.54 22.69 14.31
C HIS A 420 -7.72 24.18 14.01
N ARG A 421 -7.71 24.54 12.73
CA ARG A 421 -7.99 25.92 12.28
C ARG A 421 -9.29 25.99 11.50
N THR A 422 -10.03 27.08 11.68
CA THR A 422 -11.19 27.40 10.84
C THR A 422 -10.77 28.01 9.50
N SER A 423 -11.71 28.12 8.57
CA SER A 423 -11.51 28.70 7.23
C SER A 423 -11.06 30.17 7.25
N ASP A 424 -11.34 30.90 8.34
CA ASP A 424 -10.89 32.27 8.61
C ASP A 424 -9.55 32.35 9.37
N GLY A 425 -8.91 31.20 9.63
CA GLY A 425 -7.59 31.13 10.26
C GLY A 425 -7.57 31.15 11.79
N CYS A 426 -8.73 31.14 12.46
CA CYS A 426 -8.76 31.06 13.92
C CYS A 426 -8.34 29.67 14.42
N PHE A 427 -7.53 29.62 15.48
CA PHE A 427 -7.24 28.37 16.19
C PHE A 427 -8.44 27.95 17.02
N VAL A 428 -8.94 26.74 16.83
CA VAL A 428 -10.10 26.22 17.57
C VAL A 428 -9.63 25.44 18.78
N VAL A 429 -9.96 25.95 19.95
CA VAL A 429 -9.77 25.29 21.24
C VAL A 429 -11.11 24.69 21.64
N GLN A 430 -11.18 23.36 21.72
CA GLN A 430 -12.39 22.62 22.09
C GLN A 430 -12.59 22.65 23.61
N ARG A 431 -12.82 23.84 24.16
CA ARG A 431 -13.04 24.10 25.59
C ARG A 431 -14.18 25.10 25.79
N ASP A 432 -14.70 25.14 27.01
CA ASP A 432 -15.73 26.10 27.43
C ASP A 432 -15.13 27.51 27.52
N GLU A 433 -15.82 28.49 26.96
CA GLU A 433 -15.44 29.90 27.03
C GLU A 433 -15.64 30.56 28.40
N LYS A 434 -16.44 29.96 29.31
CA LYS A 434 -16.92 30.56 30.56
C LYS A 434 -15.84 31.30 31.37
N HIS A 435 -14.63 30.76 31.45
CA HIS A 435 -13.52 31.35 32.23
C HIS A 435 -12.35 31.83 31.40
N PHE A 436 -12.43 31.74 30.07
CA PHE A 436 -11.29 32.03 29.21
C PHE A 436 -10.83 33.48 29.32
N ASP A 437 -11.73 34.44 29.53
CA ASP A 437 -11.39 35.84 29.80
C ASP A 437 -10.51 36.01 31.05
N LYS A 438 -10.79 35.26 32.12
CA LYS A 438 -10.01 35.31 33.36
C LYS A 438 -8.63 34.69 33.16
N ILE A 439 -8.58 33.56 32.45
CA ILE A 439 -7.34 32.91 32.05
C ILE A 439 -6.49 33.85 31.19
N TRP A 440 -7.10 34.53 30.22
CA TRP A 440 -6.42 35.45 29.33
C TRP A 440 -5.92 36.70 30.05
N ASN A 441 -6.73 37.29 30.93
CA ASN A 441 -6.32 38.41 31.77
C ASN A 441 -5.15 38.03 32.67
N TYR A 442 -5.14 36.83 33.23
CA TYR A 442 -3.99 36.32 33.98
C TYR A 442 -2.75 36.19 33.10
N MET A 443 -2.87 35.67 31.86
CA MET A 443 -1.72 35.61 30.95
C MET A 443 -1.17 37.02 30.62
N LYS A 444 -2.03 38.04 30.60
CA LYS A 444 -1.63 39.45 30.37
C LYS A 444 -0.94 40.09 31.56
N SER A 445 -1.52 39.99 32.75
CA SER A 445 -1.06 40.75 33.94
C SER A 445 -0.28 39.91 34.95
N GLY A 446 -0.38 38.59 34.91
CA GLY A 446 0.08 37.68 35.96
C GLY A 446 -0.81 37.68 37.21
N GLU A 447 -1.91 38.41 37.19
CA GLU A 447 -2.83 38.59 38.31
C GLU A 447 -4.23 38.08 37.99
N ILE A 448 -4.93 37.57 39.01
CA ILE A 448 -6.33 37.17 38.92
C ILE A 448 -7.08 37.72 40.12
N SER A 449 -8.31 38.22 39.89
CA SER A 449 -9.18 38.66 40.98
C SER A 449 -9.63 37.45 41.78
N LEU A 450 -9.07 37.29 42.98
CA LEU A 450 -9.39 36.19 43.89
C LEU A 450 -10.73 36.36 44.61
N ASN A 451 -11.45 37.47 44.44
CA ASN A 451 -12.73 37.75 45.11
C ASN A 451 -13.93 37.02 44.47
N THR A 452 -13.72 35.79 44.00
CA THR A 452 -14.79 34.98 43.38
C THR A 452 -15.17 33.83 44.32
N ASP A 453 -16.36 33.27 44.10
CA ASP A 453 -16.83 32.10 44.82
C ASP A 453 -15.91 30.88 44.62
N VAL A 454 -16.00 29.94 45.56
CA VAL A 454 -15.16 28.75 45.66
C VAL A 454 -15.28 27.87 44.41
N ASP A 455 -16.49 27.72 43.86
CA ASP A 455 -16.72 26.84 42.72
C ASP A 455 -16.15 27.44 41.43
N THR A 456 -16.30 28.74 41.22
CA THR A 456 -15.64 29.44 40.12
C THR A 456 -14.12 29.32 40.21
N MET A 457 -13.53 29.38 41.40
CA MET A 457 -12.07 29.19 41.57
C MET A 457 -11.60 27.78 41.23
N ARG A 458 -12.43 26.75 41.52
CA ARG A 458 -12.16 25.37 41.09
C ARG A 458 -12.23 25.23 39.58
N GLU A 459 -13.24 25.81 38.94
CA GLU A 459 -13.40 25.80 37.48
C GLU A 459 -12.22 26.52 36.78
N ILE A 460 -11.79 27.67 37.30
CA ILE A 460 -10.60 28.38 36.79
C ILE A 460 -9.34 27.54 36.96
N SER A 461 -9.14 26.89 38.11
CA SER A 461 -7.99 26.00 38.33
C SER A 461 -7.96 24.85 37.32
N TYR A 462 -9.12 24.27 37.02
CA TYR A 462 -9.25 23.20 36.03
C TYR A 462 -8.87 23.66 34.61
N GLU A 463 -9.36 24.82 34.18
CA GLU A 463 -8.96 25.41 32.89
C GLU A 463 -7.48 25.78 32.87
N ALA A 464 -6.95 26.39 33.94
CA ALA A 464 -5.55 26.75 34.07
C ALA A 464 -4.63 25.53 33.89
N LYS A 465 -5.01 24.37 34.45
CA LYS A 465 -4.28 23.11 34.27
C LYS A 465 -4.28 22.64 32.81
N HIS A 466 -5.40 22.78 32.11
CA HIS A 466 -5.50 22.44 30.69
C HIS A 466 -4.57 23.31 29.82
N TYR A 467 -4.49 24.61 30.11
CA TYR A 467 -3.63 25.54 29.40
C TYR A 467 -2.16 25.51 29.86
N GLY A 468 -1.80 24.68 30.85
CA GLY A 468 -0.44 24.57 31.37
C GLY A 468 0.02 25.76 32.22
N LEU A 469 -0.92 26.49 32.83
CA LEU A 469 -0.66 27.64 33.69
C LEU A 469 -0.42 27.21 35.15
N THR A 470 0.71 26.56 35.42
CA THR A 470 1.03 25.98 36.75
C THR A 470 0.94 27.00 37.88
N ASP A 471 1.44 28.22 37.65
CA ASP A 471 1.44 29.27 38.66
C ASP A 471 0.03 29.74 39.03
N LEU A 472 -0.89 29.76 38.05
CA LEU A 472 -2.29 30.07 38.30
C LEU A 472 -2.99 28.96 39.08
N VAL A 473 -2.73 27.69 38.72
CA VAL A 473 -3.24 26.53 39.45
C VAL A 473 -2.85 26.63 40.94
N HIS A 474 -1.58 26.93 41.22
CA HIS A 474 -1.08 27.08 42.59
C HIS A 474 -1.74 28.26 43.33
N LYS A 475 -1.94 29.40 42.65
CA LYS A 475 -2.66 30.56 43.23
C LYS A 475 -4.10 30.19 43.60
N CYS A 476 -4.82 29.51 42.71
CA CYS A 476 -6.20 29.06 42.97
C CYS A 476 -6.25 28.06 44.12
N GLU A 477 -5.38 27.06 44.15
CA GLU A 477 -5.32 26.06 45.23
C GLU A 477 -5.00 26.68 46.59
N ASN A 478 -4.11 27.67 46.64
CA ASN A 478 -3.80 28.37 47.88
C ASN A 478 -4.97 29.21 48.38
N TYR A 479 -5.70 29.88 47.49
CA TYR A 479 -6.92 30.62 47.84
C TYR A 479 -7.98 29.68 48.42
N LEU A 480 -8.22 28.53 47.78
CA LEU A 480 -9.17 27.53 48.26
C LEU A 480 -8.78 27.03 49.67
N LYS A 481 -7.51 26.72 49.91
CA LYS A 481 -7.00 26.32 51.24
C LYS A 481 -7.19 27.41 52.30
N GLN A 482 -7.08 28.69 51.93
CA GLN A 482 -7.29 29.81 52.87
C GLN A 482 -8.76 29.98 53.24
N GLN A 483 -9.67 29.79 52.28
CA GLN A 483 -11.11 29.82 52.53
C GLN A 483 -11.54 28.69 53.47
N ASP A 484 -11.05 27.46 53.22
CA ASP A 484 -11.33 26.30 54.08
C ASP A 484 -10.84 26.53 55.52
N ARG A 485 -9.65 27.12 55.69
CA ARG A 485 -9.11 27.48 57.02
C ARG A 485 -9.95 28.54 57.73
N THR A 486 -10.46 29.52 56.98
CA THR A 486 -11.29 30.60 57.55
C THR A 486 -12.65 30.08 58.00
N ALA A 487 -13.26 29.20 57.20
CA ALA A 487 -14.50 28.51 57.56
C ALA A 487 -14.31 27.62 58.82
N ALA A 488 -13.21 26.87 58.89
CA ALA A 488 -12.88 26.04 60.05
C ALA A 488 -12.60 26.87 61.33
N ALA A 489 -11.94 28.03 61.21
CA ALA A 489 -11.69 28.93 62.32
C ALA A 489 -12.97 29.57 62.86
N PHE A 490 -13.88 29.98 61.97
CA PHE A 490 -15.19 30.53 62.33
C PHE A 490 -16.03 29.50 63.10
N SER A 491 -16.12 28.26 62.60
CA SER A 491 -16.84 27.15 63.23
C SER A 491 -16.30 26.78 64.63
N ARG A 492 -15.01 27.01 64.89
CA ARG A 492 -14.41 26.78 66.23
C ARG A 492 -14.73 27.87 67.25
N SER A 493 -15.04 29.09 66.82
CA SER A 493 -15.23 30.25 67.73
C SER A 493 -16.64 30.37 68.32
N ILE A 494 -17.66 29.74 67.71
CA ILE A 494 -19.07 30.00 68.02
C ILE A 494 -19.70 28.96 68.96
N PHE A 495 -19.25 27.70 68.95
CA PHE A 495 -19.94 26.64 69.68
C PHE A 495 -19.19 26.23 70.96
N ASN A 496 -19.88 26.32 72.10
CA ASN A 496 -19.37 25.71 73.32
C ASN A 496 -19.51 24.16 73.27
N LYS A 497 -18.81 23.46 74.18
CA LYS A 497 -18.75 21.99 74.18
C LYS A 497 -20.13 21.33 74.36
N ALA A 498 -21.06 21.99 75.04
CA ALA A 498 -22.41 21.47 75.27
C ALA A 498 -23.31 21.62 74.04
N GLU A 499 -23.21 22.73 73.31
CA GLU A 499 -23.96 22.98 72.09
C GLU A 499 -23.54 22.03 70.96
N LYS A 500 -22.23 21.75 70.82
CA LYS A 500 -21.75 20.73 69.89
C LYS A 500 -22.32 19.34 70.21
N GLN A 501 -22.34 18.97 71.49
CA GLN A 501 -22.89 17.67 71.92
C GLN A 501 -24.39 17.57 71.67
N PHE A 502 -25.14 18.67 71.81
CA PHE A 502 -26.58 18.70 71.56
C PHE A 502 -26.93 18.56 70.07
N VAL A 503 -26.20 19.25 69.17
CA VAL A 503 -26.40 19.11 67.72
C VAL A 503 -26.09 17.68 67.25
N ILE A 504 -25.00 17.12 67.74
CA ILE A 504 -24.59 15.74 67.42
C ILE A 504 -25.63 14.74 67.95
N ALA A 505 -26.18 14.97 69.14
CA ALA A 505 -27.14 14.04 69.76
C ALA A 505 -28.54 14.09 69.12
N THR A 506 -28.96 15.23 68.57
CA THR A 506 -30.34 15.43 68.07
C THR A 506 -30.45 15.40 66.56
N GLY A 507 -29.35 15.66 65.82
CA GLY A 507 -29.34 15.69 64.35
C GLY A 507 -30.18 16.82 63.75
N ALA A 508 -30.71 17.74 64.56
CA ALA A 508 -31.58 18.82 64.12
C ALA A 508 -30.75 20.03 63.59
N PRO A 509 -31.17 20.66 62.49
CA PRO A 509 -30.50 21.86 61.99
C PRO A 509 -30.67 23.03 62.97
N ILE A 510 -29.57 23.69 63.32
CA ILE A 510 -29.62 24.95 64.08
C ILE A 510 -29.58 26.12 63.11
N VAL A 511 -30.45 27.11 63.35
CA VAL A 511 -30.37 28.41 62.68
C VAL A 511 -29.97 29.46 63.70
N PHE A 512 -28.80 30.07 63.47
CA PHE A 512 -28.35 31.22 64.23
C PHE A 512 -28.86 32.51 63.60
N LEU A 513 -29.50 33.36 64.41
CA LEU A 513 -29.88 34.70 64.01
C LEU A 513 -29.01 35.71 64.77
N GLU A 514 -28.05 36.29 64.05
CA GLU A 514 -27.18 37.34 64.58
C GLU A 514 -27.80 38.72 64.33
N PHE A 515 -28.01 39.48 65.39
CA PHE A 515 -28.50 40.85 65.32
C PHE A 515 -27.36 41.83 65.62
N GLY A 516 -27.02 42.65 64.62
CA GLY A 516 -26.11 43.77 64.79
C GLY A 516 -26.88 45.07 64.97
N PHE A 517 -26.66 45.78 66.09
CA PHE A 517 -27.18 47.13 66.27
C PHE A 517 -26.26 48.11 65.55
N LEU A 518 -26.60 48.46 64.31
CA LEU A 518 -25.86 49.46 63.55
C LEU A 518 -26.30 50.87 63.99
N GLY A 519 -25.40 51.59 64.68
CA GLY A 519 -25.51 53.04 64.88
C GLY A 519 -25.71 53.52 66.32
N VAL A 520 -25.59 52.66 67.33
CA VAL A 520 -25.71 53.06 68.73
C VAL A 520 -24.38 52.84 69.43
N LYS A 521 -23.51 53.85 69.46
CA LYS A 521 -22.19 53.76 70.09
C LYS A 521 -22.20 53.99 71.60
N ASP A 522 -23.31 54.49 72.17
CA ASP A 522 -23.37 54.98 73.55
C ASP A 522 -24.48 54.34 74.42
N LEU A 523 -25.07 53.20 74.00
CA LEU A 523 -25.99 52.46 74.88
C LEU A 523 -25.23 51.36 75.64
N GLU A 524 -24.91 51.62 76.89
CA GLU A 524 -24.59 50.57 77.86
C GLU A 524 -25.90 49.91 78.31
N LEU A 525 -26.33 48.86 77.61
CA LEU A 525 -27.40 48.00 78.08
C LEU A 525 -26.81 46.97 79.04
N ASN A 526 -27.33 46.92 80.27
CA ASN A 526 -27.04 45.80 81.16
C ASN A 526 -27.74 44.52 80.67
N ASP A 527 -27.34 43.37 81.21
CA ASP A 527 -27.88 42.06 80.81
C ASP A 527 -29.42 42.00 80.89
N GLU A 528 -30.01 42.72 81.84
CA GLU A 528 -31.46 42.78 82.01
C GLU A 528 -32.15 43.57 80.88
N GLY A 529 -31.56 44.66 80.43
CA GLY A 529 -32.03 45.42 79.26
C GLY A 529 -31.95 44.61 77.96
N LEU A 530 -30.89 43.82 77.78
CA LEU A 530 -30.74 42.93 76.62
C LEU A 530 -31.78 41.81 76.64
N LYS A 531 -32.03 41.20 77.81
CA LYS A 531 -33.09 40.20 78.00
C LYS A 531 -34.48 40.75 77.71
N GLN A 532 -34.77 41.98 78.12
CA GLN A 532 -36.07 42.61 77.85
C GLN A 532 -36.27 42.91 76.36
N ILE A 533 -35.23 43.35 75.64
CA ILE A 533 -35.29 43.54 74.18
C ILE A 533 -35.51 42.20 73.46
N ALA A 534 -34.78 41.15 73.86
CA ALA A 534 -34.95 39.81 73.31
C ALA A 534 -36.37 39.27 73.56
N LYS A 535 -36.89 39.46 74.78
CA LYS A 535 -38.27 39.07 75.15
C LYS A 535 -39.31 39.84 74.33
N GLY A 536 -39.17 41.15 74.19
CA GLY A 536 -40.07 41.97 73.38
C GLY A 536 -40.08 41.59 71.90
N PHE A 537 -38.94 41.18 71.36
CA PHE A 537 -38.86 40.66 69.99
C PHE A 537 -39.54 39.29 69.84
N ILE A 538 -39.35 38.39 70.80
CA ILE A 538 -40.02 37.08 70.83
C ILE A 538 -41.54 37.26 70.91
N ASP A 539 -42.01 38.13 71.80
CA ASP A 539 -43.43 38.42 71.97
C ASP A 539 -44.01 39.06 70.70
N PHE A 540 -43.26 39.93 70.02
CA PHE A 540 -43.63 40.47 68.71
C PHE A 540 -43.77 39.37 67.64
N MET A 541 -42.82 38.43 67.58
CA MET A 541 -42.86 37.32 66.61
C MET A 541 -44.03 36.36 66.88
N LYS A 542 -44.37 36.12 68.16
CA LYS A 542 -45.55 35.33 68.58
C LYS A 542 -46.86 35.97 68.13
N VAL A 543 -47.01 37.29 68.31
CA VAL A 543 -48.23 38.02 67.92
C VAL A 543 -48.45 38.00 66.40
N ARG A 544 -47.38 38.05 65.61
CA ARG A 544 -47.49 38.15 64.14
C ARG A 544 -47.74 36.82 63.44
N ASN A 545 -47.28 35.70 64.00
CA ASN A 545 -47.44 34.35 63.45
C ASN A 545 -48.30 33.48 64.38
N ASN A 546 -49.61 33.79 64.42
CA ASN A 546 -50.60 33.39 65.43
C ASN A 546 -50.97 31.89 65.48
N LYS A 547 -50.08 30.97 65.05
CA LYS A 547 -50.20 29.52 65.29
C LYS A 547 -48.89 28.73 65.07
N ALA A 548 -48.09 29.09 64.07
CA ALA A 548 -46.86 28.37 63.73
C ALA A 548 -45.67 28.69 64.66
N PHE A 549 -45.75 29.72 65.50
CA PHE A 549 -44.63 30.06 66.37
C PHE A 549 -44.59 29.21 67.65
N ASP A 550 -45.73 28.80 68.19
CA ASP A 550 -45.76 27.99 69.42
C ASP A 550 -45.57 26.48 69.15
N ASP A 551 -45.95 25.99 67.96
CA ASP A 551 -45.86 24.57 67.62
C ASP A 551 -44.43 24.11 67.21
N TYR A 552 -43.55 25.05 66.81
CA TYR A 552 -42.24 24.72 66.19
C TYR A 552 -41.01 25.28 66.94
N PHE A 553 -41.19 26.16 67.93
CA PHE A 553 -40.09 26.84 68.62
C PHE A 553 -40.02 26.44 70.09
N LEU A 554 -39.07 25.57 70.44
CA LEU A 554 -38.71 25.28 71.82
C LEU A 554 -37.59 26.25 72.25
N ILE A 555 -37.95 27.27 73.03
CA ILE A 555 -36.96 28.17 73.64
C ILE A 555 -36.55 27.55 74.97
N THR A 556 -35.41 26.87 74.98
CA THR A 556 -34.95 26.15 76.18
C THR A 556 -33.88 26.89 76.96
N ASP A 557 -33.08 27.76 76.35
CA ASP A 557 -32.11 28.56 77.12
C ASP A 557 -31.59 29.81 76.36
N PHE A 558 -31.10 30.80 77.12
CA PHE A 558 -30.46 32.00 76.59
C PHE A 558 -28.99 32.03 77.00
N THR A 559 -28.09 32.03 76.03
CA THR A 559 -26.68 32.36 76.28
C THR A 559 -26.31 33.60 75.50
N ILE A 560 -25.84 34.63 76.21
CA ILE A 560 -25.37 35.88 75.62
C ILE A 560 -23.83 35.80 75.61
N PRO A 561 -23.17 35.47 74.50
CA PRO A 561 -21.73 35.68 74.42
C PRO A 561 -21.51 37.18 74.21
N VAL A 562 -21.11 37.88 75.27
CA VAL A 562 -20.74 39.29 75.18
C VAL A 562 -19.32 39.38 74.63
N ASP A 563 -19.16 39.54 73.31
CA ASP A 563 -17.95 40.18 72.78
C ASP A 563 -18.08 41.69 73.02
N LYS A 564 -17.37 42.19 74.04
CA LYS A 564 -17.47 43.58 74.51
C LYS A 564 -17.09 44.61 73.44
N ASN A 565 -16.43 44.19 72.35
CA ASN A 565 -15.88 45.12 71.36
C ASN A 565 -16.79 45.38 70.15
N ASP A 566 -17.82 44.57 69.91
CA ASP A 566 -18.55 44.60 68.63
C ASP A 566 -20.07 44.82 68.75
N HIS A 567 -20.61 44.94 69.98
CA HIS A 567 -22.02 45.20 70.29
C HIS A 567 -23.02 44.33 69.48
N LYS A 568 -22.71 43.05 69.32
CA LYS A 568 -23.58 42.07 68.64
C LYS A 568 -24.28 41.19 69.65
N ILE A 569 -25.56 40.90 69.39
CA ILE A 569 -26.33 39.91 70.16
C ILE A 569 -26.66 38.76 69.20
N GLY A 570 -26.14 37.58 69.49
CA GLY A 570 -26.57 36.34 68.84
C GLY A 570 -27.77 35.76 69.57
N LEU A 571 -28.85 35.46 68.85
CA LEU A 571 -29.94 34.63 69.37
C LEU A 571 -29.97 33.32 68.58
N SER A 572 -29.81 32.22 69.30
CA SER A 572 -29.87 30.87 68.73
C SER A 572 -31.28 30.32 68.90
N PHE A 573 -31.88 29.86 67.82
CA PHE A 573 -33.20 29.22 67.87
C PHE A 573 -33.07 27.75 67.46
N TYR A 574 -33.74 26.89 68.22
CA TYR A 574 -33.86 25.46 67.91
C TYR A 574 -35.19 25.22 67.22
N PHE A 575 -35.13 24.63 66.03
CA PHE A 575 -36.30 24.31 65.24
C PHE A 575 -36.53 22.81 65.31
N ASN A 576 -37.66 22.39 65.87
CA ASN A 576 -37.99 20.98 65.96
C ASN A 576 -38.97 20.60 64.86
N GLY A 577 -38.59 19.65 63.99
CA GLY A 577 -39.51 19.05 63.00
C GLY A 577 -39.79 19.84 61.72
N ILE A 578 -38.90 20.75 61.29
CA ILE A 578 -39.05 21.51 60.02
C ILE A 578 -37.83 21.33 59.12
N SER A 579 -38.05 21.34 57.81
CA SER A 579 -36.98 21.19 56.82
C SER A 579 -36.16 22.49 56.69
N VAL A 580 -34.91 22.38 56.22
CA VAL A 580 -34.04 23.53 55.95
C VAL A 580 -34.68 24.52 54.98
N ALA A 581 -35.43 24.03 53.99
CA ALA A 581 -36.12 24.87 53.02
C ALA A 581 -37.22 25.72 53.68
N ASP A 582 -38.00 25.14 54.59
CA ASP A 582 -39.07 25.85 55.30
C ASP A 582 -38.48 26.93 56.25
N ALA A 583 -37.34 26.64 56.89
CA ALA A 583 -36.64 27.61 57.72
C ALA A 583 -36.10 28.81 56.91
N VAL A 584 -35.58 28.56 55.69
CA VAL A 584 -35.14 29.62 54.76
C VAL A 584 -36.31 30.47 54.28
N ASP A 585 -37.45 29.87 53.98
CA ASP A 585 -38.65 30.59 53.53
C ASP A 585 -39.26 31.45 54.65
N ILE A 586 -39.28 30.97 55.90
CA ILE A 586 -39.66 31.78 57.06
C ILE A 586 -38.72 32.99 57.22
N TYR A 587 -37.41 32.80 57.07
CA TYR A 587 -36.43 33.89 57.11
C TYR A 587 -36.61 34.91 55.97
N ASN A 588 -36.87 34.43 54.75
CA ASN A 588 -37.09 35.31 53.60
C ASN A 588 -38.41 36.10 53.70
N SER A 589 -39.45 35.51 54.32
CA SER A 589 -40.73 36.18 54.56
C SER A 589 -40.62 37.33 55.57
N THR A 590 -39.79 37.17 56.61
CA THR A 590 -39.51 38.19 57.63
C THR A 590 -38.59 39.30 57.11
N LYS A 591 -37.67 38.98 56.18
CA LYS A 591 -36.81 39.97 55.51
C LYS A 591 -37.61 40.94 54.62
N ARG A 592 -38.77 40.53 54.09
CA ARG A 592 -39.62 41.35 53.19
C ARG A 592 -40.50 42.38 53.91
N THR A 593 -40.73 42.25 55.22
CA THR A 593 -41.59 43.17 56.00
C THR A 593 -40.75 44.16 56.83
N GLN A 594 -39.92 44.96 56.17
CA GLN A 594 -39.33 46.17 56.76
C GLN A 594 -40.10 47.41 56.30
N SER A 595 -41.24 47.71 56.95
CA SER A 595 -41.87 49.03 56.88
C SER A 595 -41.74 49.76 58.22
N ARG A 596 -41.53 51.07 58.12
CA ARG A 596 -41.26 52.03 59.22
C ARG A 596 -42.35 52.05 60.31
N GLU A 597 -43.57 51.60 59.99
CA GLU A 597 -44.71 51.53 60.93
C GLU A 597 -44.54 50.44 62.00
N THR A 598 -43.81 49.37 61.70
CA THR A 598 -43.66 48.22 62.60
C THR A 598 -42.80 48.57 63.83
N LEU A 599 -41.82 49.47 63.67
CA LEU A 599 -40.93 49.91 64.74
C LEU A 599 -41.66 50.80 65.77
N THR A 600 -42.57 51.65 65.30
CA THR A 600 -43.35 52.57 66.14
C THR A 600 -44.35 51.82 67.03
N GLN A 601 -44.92 50.71 66.55
CA GLN A 601 -45.80 49.84 67.34
C GLN A 601 -45.05 48.95 68.35
N LEU A 602 -43.83 48.51 68.02
CA LEU A 602 -42.96 47.77 68.95
C LEU A 602 -42.53 48.63 70.14
N ILE A 603 -42.24 49.92 69.91
CA ILE A 603 -41.85 50.87 70.95
C ILE A 603 -43.04 51.34 71.80
N SER A 604 -44.27 51.37 71.26
CA SER A 604 -45.45 51.85 72.00
C SER A 604 -45.99 50.85 73.03
N THR A 605 -45.64 49.56 72.95
CA THR A 605 -46.32 48.50 73.70
C THR A 605 -45.45 47.84 74.78
N GLY A 606 -44.15 48.18 74.86
CA GLY A 606 -43.23 47.69 75.89
C GLY A 606 -42.38 48.82 76.50
N CYS A 607 -42.70 49.17 77.75
CA CYS A 607 -41.94 50.06 78.65
C CYS A 607 -41.87 51.56 78.29
N LEU A 608 -42.76 52.33 78.93
CA LEU A 608 -42.83 53.80 78.87
C LEU A 608 -41.53 54.53 79.31
N GLU A 609 -40.67 53.89 80.10
CA GLU A 609 -39.43 54.52 80.59
C GLU A 609 -38.26 54.47 79.59
N LEU A 610 -38.19 53.46 78.70
CA LEU A 610 -37.16 53.38 77.66
C LEU A 610 -37.46 54.33 76.48
N ALA A 611 -38.75 54.52 76.18
CA ALA A 611 -39.22 55.38 75.10
C ALA A 611 -38.87 56.87 75.30
N HIS A 612 -38.73 57.33 76.55
CA HIS A 612 -38.33 58.71 76.86
C HIS A 612 -36.84 58.97 76.63
N SER A 613 -35.97 57.97 76.79
CA SER A 613 -34.53 58.10 76.52
C SER A 613 -34.21 58.00 75.02
N MET A 614 -34.91 57.13 74.29
CA MET A 614 -34.68 56.92 72.85
C MET A 614 -35.23 58.03 71.95
N ARG A 615 -36.17 58.87 72.43
CA ARG A 615 -36.82 59.91 71.61
C ARG A 615 -35.87 61.01 71.09
N ARG A 616 -34.63 61.10 71.60
CA ARG A 616 -33.61 62.06 71.10
C ARG A 616 -32.62 61.48 70.07
N SER A 617 -32.70 60.20 69.72
CA SER A 617 -31.73 59.55 68.81
C SER A 617 -32.37 58.76 67.65
N VAL A 618 -33.60 59.12 67.23
CA VAL A 618 -34.29 58.48 66.10
C VAL A 618 -34.47 59.46 64.96
N GLU A 619 -33.39 59.74 64.23
CA GLU A 619 -33.51 60.26 62.86
C GLU A 619 -32.75 59.45 61.80
N THR A 620 -31.92 58.45 62.13
CA THR A 620 -31.13 57.73 61.10
C THR A 620 -30.84 56.24 61.34
N THR A 621 -31.69 55.50 62.07
CA THR A 621 -31.43 54.07 62.33
C THR A 621 -32.04 53.14 61.27
N LYS A 622 -31.22 52.34 60.59
CA LYS A 622 -31.64 51.20 59.74
C LYS A 622 -31.24 49.89 60.42
N ILE A 623 -32.20 48.99 60.62
CA ILE A 623 -31.92 47.60 61.03
C ILE A 623 -31.67 46.78 59.76
N GLY A 624 -30.52 46.12 59.67
CA GLY A 624 -30.24 45.17 58.59
C GLY A 624 -29.81 43.83 59.18
N SER A 625 -30.47 42.73 58.77
CA SER A 625 -29.96 41.38 59.02
C SER A 625 -28.79 41.12 58.07
N ARG A 626 -27.64 40.71 58.60
CA ARG A 626 -26.41 40.55 57.80
C ARG A 626 -26.10 39.12 57.38
N GLN A 627 -26.58 38.08 58.07
CA GLN A 627 -26.32 36.71 57.61
C GLN A 627 -27.28 35.68 58.21
N LEU A 628 -27.62 34.67 57.41
CA LEU A 628 -28.25 33.42 57.82
C LEU A 628 -27.24 32.32 57.51
N THR A 629 -26.84 31.54 58.52
CA THR A 629 -25.99 30.37 58.33
C THR A 629 -26.76 29.14 58.77
N ILE A 630 -26.96 28.21 57.84
CA ILE A 630 -27.62 26.93 58.09
C ILE A 630 -26.55 25.86 57.95
N LEU A 631 -26.31 25.10 59.02
CA LEU A 631 -25.39 23.98 59.00
C LEU A 631 -26.20 22.67 58.93
N PRO A 632 -26.09 21.89 57.85
CA PRO A 632 -26.68 20.56 57.80
C PRO A 632 -25.95 19.62 58.77
N SER A 633 -26.69 18.68 59.39
CA SER A 633 -26.17 17.80 60.45
C SER A 633 -24.99 16.92 60.03
N ASN A 634 -24.75 16.75 58.73
CA ASN A 634 -23.69 15.89 58.21
C ASN A 634 -22.28 16.54 58.20
N ASP A 635 -22.16 17.86 58.37
CA ASP A 635 -20.88 18.59 58.28
C ASP A 635 -20.20 18.82 59.66
N LEU A 636 -20.63 18.13 60.72
CA LEU A 636 -20.13 18.33 62.09
C LEU A 636 -19.28 17.17 62.64
N ASN A 637 -18.98 16.16 61.82
CA ASN A 637 -18.11 15.03 62.21
C ASN A 637 -16.62 15.19 61.82
N ASP A 638 -16.20 16.36 61.29
CA ASP A 638 -14.79 16.72 61.09
C ASP A 638 -14.39 18.00 61.87
#